data_AF-A0AAV5YR25-F1
#
_entry.id   AF-A0AAV5YR25-F1
#
_cell.length_a   1.000
_cell.length_b   1.000
_cell.length_c   1.000
_cell.angle_alpha   90.00
_cell.angle_beta   90.00
_cell.angle_gamma   90.00
#
_symmetry.space_group_name_H-M   'P 1'
#
loop_
_entity.id
_entity.type
_entity.pdbx_description
1 polymer ?
#
loop_
_entity_poly.entity_id
_entity_poly.type
_entity_poly.pdbx_seq_one_letter_code
_entity_poly.pdbx_strand_id
1 'polypeptide(L)' 'TFMICVLGGLGNMVGAFVAAFIMAQVISVGGVIVSTEMGYVIAFVIFIVLMFVRPGGIFARRA' A
#
# COMPACT_ATOMS: atom_id res chain seq x y z
N THR A 1 6.60 4.90 -1.85
CA THR A 1 6.00 5.68 -2.96
C THR A 1 5.66 4.81 -4.15
N PHE A 2 6.61 4.05 -4.72
CA PHE A 2 6.31 3.09 -5.82
C PHE A 2 5.22 2.05 -5.46
N MET A 3 5.32 1.47 -4.27
CA MET A 3 4.36 0.48 -3.72
C MET A 3 2.91 0.96 -3.75
N ILE A 4 2.71 2.25 -3.48
CA ILE A 4 1.39 2.88 -3.40
C ILE A 4 0.75 2.95 -4.80
N CYS A 5 1.54 3.32 -5.81
CA CYS A 5 1.07 3.36 -7.20
C CYS A 5 0.73 1.96 -7.72
N VAL A 6 1.52 0.95 -7.36
CA VAL A 6 1.27 -0.45 -7.73
C VAL A 6 -0.01 -0.97 -7.07
N LEU A 7 -0.22 -0.69 -5.77
CA LEU A 7 -1.46 -1.03 -5.05
C LEU A 7 -2.69 -0.24 -5.51
N GLY A 8 -2.49 0.99 -6.00
CA GLY A 8 -3.56 1.84 -6.51
C GLY A 8 -4.10 1.43 -7.89
N GLY A 9 -3.31 0.66 -8.65
CA GLY A 9 -3.56 0.32 -10.05
C GLY A 9 -3.03 1.42 -10.97
N LEU A 10 -2.17 1.05 -11.92
CA LEU A 10 -1.38 1.92 -12.83
C LEU A 10 -2.17 2.88 -13.75
N GLY A 11 -3.46 3.12 -13.50
CA GLY A 11 -4.30 4.04 -14.26
C GLY A 11 -5.45 4.65 -13.47
N ASN A 12 -5.56 4.42 -12.15
CA ASN A 12 -6.65 4.97 -11.35
C ASN A 12 -6.13 5.92 -10.25
N MET A 13 -6.28 7.23 -10.45
CA MET A 13 -5.93 8.26 -9.47
C MET A 13 -6.65 8.06 -8.13
N VAL A 14 -7.91 7.61 -8.15
CA VAL A 14 -8.69 7.40 -6.92
C VAL A 14 -8.16 6.20 -6.13
N GLY A 15 -7.80 5.12 -6.82
CA GLY A 15 -7.19 3.95 -6.21
C GLY A 15 -5.82 4.27 -5.61
N ALA A 16 -4.99 5.04 -6.31
CA ALA A 16 -3.71 5.51 -5.79
C ALA A 16 -3.86 6.42 -4.57
N PHE A 17 -4.85 7.30 -4.54
CA PHE A 17 -5.12 8.19 -3.40
C PHE A 17 -5.53 7.39 -2.14
N VAL A 18 -6.45 6.44 -2.29
CA VAL A 18 -6.89 5.58 -1.18
C VAL A 18 -5.75 4.68 -0.69
N ALA A 19 -5.00 4.07 -1.60
CA ALA A 19 -3.82 3.29 -1.25
C ALA A 19 -2.76 4.14 -0.53
N ALA A 20 -2.56 5.39 -0.95
CA ALA A 20 -1.62 6.31 -0.32
C ALA A 20 -2.00 6.61 1.12
N PHE A 21 -3.29 6.86 1.35
CA PHE A 21 -3.80 7.16 2.68
C PHE A 21 -3.63 5.95 3.62
N ILE A 22 -4.02 4.75 3.19
CA ILE A 22 -3.90 3.53 3.99
C ILE A 22 -2.43 3.23 4.31
N MET A 23 -1.55 3.26 3.30
CA MET A 23 -0.13 2.97 3.49
C MET A 23 0.55 4.02 4.36
N ALA A 24 0.17 5.30 4.25
CA ALA A 24 0.69 6.35 5.11
C ALA A 24 0.32 6.14 6.59
N GLN A 25 -0.93 5.73 6.87
CA GLN A 25 -1.34 5.40 8.23
C GLN A 25 -0.58 4.19 8.77
N VAL A 26 -0.41 3.14 7.96
CA VAL A 26 0.36 1.95 8.35
C VAL A 26 1.82 2.27 8.65
N ILE A 27 2.48 3.08 7.81
CA ILE A 27 3.88 3.48 8.02
C ILE A 27 4.00 4.37 9.26
N SER A 28 3.07 5.30 9.45
CA SER A 28 3.07 6.20 10.62
C SER A 28 2.85 5.42 11.91
N VAL A 29 1.86 4.54 11.95
CA VAL A 29 1.55 3.71 13.13
C VAL A 29 2.66 2.68 13.37
N GLY A 30 3.15 2.00 12.33
CA GLY A 30 4.25 1.05 12.43
C GLY A 30 5.57 1.69 12.86
N GLY A 31 5.82 2.92 12.43
CA GLY A 31 6.98 3.71 12.84
C GLY A 31 6.94 4.15 14.30
N VAL A 32 5.76 4.43 14.84
CA VAL A 32 5.56 4.86 16.24
C VAL A 32 5.65 3.70 17.23
N ILE A 33 5.15 2.51 16.87
CA ILE A 33 5.05 1.38 17.81
C ILE A 33 6.38 0.62 17.97
N VAL A 34 7.15 0.47 16.88
CA VAL A 34 8.30 -0.45 16.87
C VAL A 34 9.62 0.27 16.64
N SER A 35 9.71 1.05 15.55
CA SER A 35 10.82 1.92 15.14
C SER A 35 10.57 2.30 13.68
N THR A 36 11.03 3.48 13.24
CA THR A 36 10.80 3.97 11.86
C THR A 36 11.24 2.97 10.80
N GLU A 37 12.38 2.29 11.02
CA GLU A 37 12.92 1.27 10.11
C GLU A 37 12.03 0.02 10.05
N MET A 38 11.52 -0.44 11.19
CA MET A 38 10.61 -1.59 11.28
C MET A 38 9.21 -1.27 10.73
N GLY A 39 8.79 0.00 10.80
CA GLY A 39 7.56 0.48 10.17
C GLY A 39 7.56 0.29 8.66
N TYR A 40 8.72 0.49 8.01
CA TYR A 40 8.86 0.20 6.57
C TYR A 40 8.80 -1.30 6.26
N VAL A 41 9.36 -2.15 7.11
CA VAL A 41 9.30 -3.62 6.95
C VAL A 41 7.85 -4.10 7.02
N ILE A 42 7.07 -3.61 7.98
CA ILE A 42 5.64 -3.95 8.12
C ILE A 42 4.85 -3.49 6.89
N ALA A 43 5.11 -2.27 6.39
CA ALA A 43 4.50 -1.78 5.16
C ALA A 43 4.85 -2.66 3.94
N PHE A 44 6.06 -3.20 3.89
CA PHE A 44 6.50 -4.12 2.83
C PHE A 44 5.76 -5.46 2.88
N VAL A 45 5.59 -6.02 4.08
CA VAL A 45 4.82 -7.26 4.27
C VAL A 45 3.36 -7.06 3.86
N ILE A 46 2.74 -5.94 4.26
CA ILE A 46 1.38 -5.59 3.86
C ILE A 46 1.26 -5.44 2.34
N PHE A 47 2.25 -4.83 1.70
CA PHE A 47 2.31 -4.73 0.24
C PHE A 47 2.29 -6.11 -0.44
N ILE A 48 3.12 -7.05 0.03
CA ILE A 48 3.15 -8.42 -0.51
C ILE A 48 1.81 -9.13 -0.32
N VAL A 49 1.23 -9.05 0.88
CA VAL A 49 -0.07 -9.68 1.19
C VAL A 49 -1.17 -9.12 0.29
N LEU A 50 -1.23 -7.80 0.13
CA LEU A 50 -2.23 -7.16 -0.73
C LEU A 50 -2.06 -7.53 -2.20
N MET A 51 -0.83 -7.74 -2.68
CA MET A 51 -0.56 -8.21 -4.03
C MET A 51 -1.01 -9.66 -4.25
N PHE A 52 -0.93 -10.52 -3.23
CA PHE A 52 -1.51 -11.87 -3.26
C PHE A 52 -3.04 -11.84 -3.29
N VAL A 53 -3.67 -10.92 -2.55
CA VAL A 53 -5.13 -10.82 -2.49
C VAL A 53 -5.71 -10.18 -3.75
N ARG A 54 -5.11 -9.10 -4.26
CA ARG A 54 -5.55 -8.37 -5.46
C ARG A 54 -4.35 -7.76 -6.22
N PRO A 55 -3.71 -8.51 -7.13
CA PRO A 55 -2.51 -8.05 -7.84
C PRO A 55 -2.75 -6.88 -8.81
N GLY A 56 -4.00 -6.58 -9.18
CA GLY A 56 -4.33 -5.43 -10.02
C GLY A 56 -4.47 -4.09 -9.27
N GLY A 57 -4.51 -4.12 -7.94
CA GLY A 57 -4.80 -2.96 -7.10
C GLY A 57 -6.26 -2.86 -6.64
N ILE A 58 -6.54 -1.93 -5.71
CA ILE A 58 -7.83 -1.80 -5.00
C ILE A 58 -9.03 -1.63 -5.94
N PHE A 59 -8.82 -0.98 -7.09
CA PHE A 59 -9.84 -0.67 -8.09
C PHE A 59 -9.53 -1.23 -9.49
N ALA A 60 -8.66 -2.23 -9.61
CA ALA A 60 -8.49 -2.90 -10.90
C ALA A 60 -9.79 -3.59 -11.32
N ARG A 61 -10.56 -2.93 -12.18
CA ARG A 61 -11.47 -3.62 -13.08
C ARG A 61 -10.57 -4.42 -14.04
N ARG A 62 -10.62 -5.75 -13.93
CA ARG A 62 -10.37 -6.59 -15.11
C ARG A 62 -11.37 -6.11 -16.17
N ALA A 63 -10.87 -5.49 -17.22
CA ALA A 63 -11.57 -5.52 -18.50
C ALA A 63 -11.61 -6.97 -18.99
#